data_AF-A0A351FNE7-F1
#
_entry.id   AF-A0A351FNE7-F1
#
_cell.length_a   1.000
_cell.length_b   1.000
_cell.length_c   1.000
_cell.angle_alpha   90.00
_cell.angle_beta   90.00
_cell.angle_gamma   90.00
#
_symmetry.space_group_name_H-M   'P 1'
#
loop_
_entity.id
_entity.type
_entity.pdbx_description
1 polymer ?
#
loop_
_entity_poly.entity_id
_entity_poly.type
_entity_poly.pdbx_seq_one_letter_code
_entity_poly.pdbx_strand_id
1 'polypeptide(L)'
;VANDPSLCNNDPALGAAAITTVILGARSYREGKVFHFNDQDYTIHDGNSDWAKGWEARSKRRGKPNHIAGWKAGDYGSILEEPDYMKLAGPWKDGKDPGG
;
A
#
# COMPACT_ATOMS: atom_id res chain seq x y z
N VAL A 1 3.29 -32.32 0.90
CA VAL A 1 2.21 -33.17 0.37
C VAL A 1 1.69 -32.50 -0.89
N ALA A 2 1.72 -33.18 -2.04
CA ALA A 2 1.13 -32.68 -3.28
C ALA A 2 -0.36 -33.08 -3.31
N ASN A 3 -1.23 -32.23 -3.88
CA ASN A 3 -2.69 -32.40 -4.03
C ASN A 3 -3.60 -31.97 -2.86
N ASP A 4 -3.21 -30.97 -2.08
CA ASP A 4 -4.16 -30.28 -1.19
C ASP A 4 -4.62 -28.97 -1.85
N PRO A 5 -5.88 -28.87 -2.32
CA PRO A 5 -6.42 -27.65 -2.91
C PRO A 5 -6.39 -26.44 -1.98
N SER A 6 -6.38 -26.65 -0.65
CA SER A 6 -6.29 -25.56 0.34
C SER A 6 -4.91 -24.90 0.38
N LEU A 7 -3.89 -25.54 -0.20
CA LEU A 7 -2.56 -24.96 -0.41
C LEU A 7 -2.46 -24.12 -1.69
N CYS A 8 -3.52 -24.07 -2.50
CA CYS A 8 -3.59 -23.21 -3.67
C CYS A 8 -3.87 -21.78 -3.20
N ASN A 9 -2.92 -20.86 -3.41
CA ASN A 9 -2.98 -19.45 -2.98
C ASN A 9 -4.02 -18.60 -3.75
N ASN A 10 -5.09 -19.21 -4.26
CA ASN A 10 -6.13 -18.58 -5.08
C ASN A 10 -7.52 -18.70 -4.44
N ASP A 11 -7.64 -18.21 -3.20
CA ASP A 11 -8.93 -18.10 -2.51
C ASP A 11 -9.98 -17.34 -3.37
N PRO A 12 -11.29 -17.68 -3.30
CA PRO A 12 -12.33 -16.97 -4.03
C PRO A 12 -12.32 -15.44 -3.85
N ALA A 13 -11.92 -14.93 -2.68
CA ALA A 13 -11.80 -13.49 -2.45
C ALA A 13 -10.67 -12.87 -3.29
N LEU A 14 -9.56 -13.59 -3.51
CA LEU A 14 -8.50 -13.14 -4.41
C LEU A 14 -9.00 -13.09 -5.86
N GLY A 15 -9.79 -14.08 -6.28
CA GLY A 15 -10.45 -14.07 -7.59
C GLY A 15 -11.42 -12.90 -7.76
N ALA A 16 -12.25 -12.64 -6.74
CA ALA A 16 -13.16 -11.49 -6.72
C ALA A 16 -12.39 -10.17 -6.79
N ALA A 17 -11.32 -10.00 -6.00
CA ALA A 17 -10.48 -8.81 -6.03
C ALA A 17 -9.86 -8.58 -7.42
N ALA A 18 -9.39 -9.64 -8.09
CA ALA A 18 -8.84 -9.55 -9.44
C ALA A 18 -9.89 -9.07 -10.45
N ILE A 19 -11.08 -9.67 -10.46
CA ILE A 19 -12.17 -9.29 -11.38
C ILE A 19 -12.66 -7.88 -11.09
N THR A 20 -12.88 -7.51 -9.82
CA THR A 20 -13.25 -6.15 -9.42
C THR A 20 -12.23 -5.13 -9.91
N THR A 21 -10.93 -5.42 -9.76
CA THR A 21 -9.86 -4.52 -10.24
C THR A 21 -9.90 -4.34 -11.75
N VAL A 22 -10.09 -5.42 -12.53
CA VAL A 22 -10.17 -5.34 -13.99
C VAL A 22 -11.40 -4.55 -14.45
N ILE A 23 -12.56 -4.80 -13.84
CA ILE A 23 -13.80 -4.10 -14.17
C ILE A 23 -13.69 -2.62 -13.84
N LEU A 24 -13.22 -2.28 -12.63
CA LEU A 24 -13.04 -0.89 -12.21
C LEU A 24 -11.98 -0.19 -13.03
N GLY A 25 -10.89 -0.85 -13.41
CA GLY A 25 -9.87 -0.30 -14.31
C GLY A 25 -10.42 0.03 -15.70
N ALA A 26 -11.19 -0.89 -16.29
CA ALA A 26 -11.87 -0.64 -17.56
C ALA A 26 -12.89 0.50 -17.47
N ARG A 27 -13.65 0.57 -16.36
CA ARG A 27 -14.59 1.65 -16.09
C ARG A 27 -13.88 2.99 -15.90
N SER A 28 -12.76 3.00 -15.17
CA SER A 28 -11.91 4.18 -14.97
C SER A 28 -11.41 4.76 -16.27
N TYR A 29 -10.96 3.91 -17.20
CA TYR A 29 -10.55 4.34 -18.54
C TYR A 29 -11.70 4.98 -19.32
N ARG A 30 -12.90 4.39 -19.28
CA ARG A 30 -14.07 4.87 -20.02
C ARG A 30 -14.65 6.18 -19.46
N GLU A 31 -14.65 6.33 -18.14
CA GLU A 31 -15.25 7.48 -17.45
C GLU A 31 -14.24 8.57 -17.11
N GLY A 32 -12.94 8.33 -17.33
CA GLY A 32 -11.87 9.29 -17.03
C GLY A 32 -11.70 9.59 -15.55
N LYS A 33 -12.07 8.66 -14.66
CA LYS A 33 -11.99 8.85 -13.20
C LYS A 33 -11.55 7.61 -12.45
N VAL A 34 -10.98 7.80 -11.26
CA VAL A 34 -10.56 6.70 -10.38
C VAL A 34 -11.76 6.21 -9.57
N PHE A 35 -11.81 4.90 -9.29
CA PHE A 35 -12.77 4.30 -8.37
C PHE A 35 -12.04 3.63 -7.19
N HIS A 36 -12.67 3.66 -6.02
CA HIS A 36 -12.27 2.90 -4.85
C HIS A 36 -13.32 1.84 -4.53
N PHE A 37 -12.87 0.66 -4.13
CA PHE A 37 -13.72 -0.42 -3.65
C PHE A 37 -13.57 -0.52 -2.13
N ASN A 38 -14.70 -0.59 -1.41
CA ASN A 38 -14.74 -0.83 0.02
C ASN A 38 -14.98 -2.32 0.28
N ASP A 39 -14.04 -2.99 0.94
CA ASP A 39 -14.10 -4.42 1.23
C ASP A 39 -14.97 -4.76 2.46
N GLN A 40 -15.40 -3.75 3.23
CA GLN A 40 -16.24 -3.93 4.41
C GLN A 40 -17.73 -4.02 4.07
N ASP A 41 -18.19 -3.20 3.13
CA ASP A 41 -19.60 -3.11 2.72
C ASP A 41 -19.83 -3.46 1.24
N TYR A 42 -18.78 -3.81 0.51
CA TYR A 42 -18.80 -4.18 -0.90
C TYR A 42 -19.33 -3.10 -1.84
N THR A 43 -19.09 -1.82 -1.51
CA THR A 43 -19.51 -0.68 -2.32
C THR A 43 -18.37 -0.07 -3.15
N ILE A 44 -18.74 0.70 -4.17
CA ILE A 44 -17.81 1.41 -5.05
C ILE A 44 -18.04 2.91 -4.87
N HIS A 45 -16.95 3.65 -4.69
CA HIS A 45 -16.95 5.10 -4.58
C HIS A 45 -16.03 5.73 -5.62
N ASP A 46 -16.25 7.02 -5.89
CA ASP A 46 -15.29 7.80 -6.64
C ASP A 46 -13.98 7.91 -5.84
N GLY A 47 -12.86 7.88 -6.55
CA GLY A 47 -11.54 7.97 -5.98
C GLY A 47 -11.35 9.29 -5.23
N ASN A 48 -10.72 9.21 -4.08
CA ASN A 48 -10.46 10.36 -3.22
C ASN A 48 -9.03 10.32 -2.66
N SER A 49 -8.65 11.35 -1.91
CA SER A 49 -7.31 11.47 -1.34
C SER A 49 -7.01 10.53 -0.16
N ASP A 50 -7.99 9.78 0.35
CA ASP A 50 -7.88 9.12 1.66
C ASP A 50 -6.83 8.00 1.65
N TRP A 51 -6.74 7.26 0.53
CA TRP A 51 -5.71 6.24 0.33
C TRP A 51 -4.30 6.85 0.41
N ALA A 52 -4.06 7.94 -0.33
CA ALA A 52 -2.77 8.62 -0.35
C ALA A 52 -2.42 9.20 1.04
N LYS A 53 -3.38 9.86 1.69
CA LYS A 53 -3.23 10.38 3.07
C LYS A 53 -2.88 9.27 4.07
N GLY A 54 -3.48 8.10 3.93
CA GLY A 54 -3.16 6.93 4.76
C GLY A 54 -1.71 6.48 4.61
N TRP A 55 -1.20 6.44 3.38
CA TRP A 55 0.21 6.13 3.11
C TRP A 55 1.17 7.19 3.63
N GLU A 56 0.86 8.47 3.43
CA GLU A 56 1.66 9.58 3.97
C GLU A 56 1.70 9.56 5.49
N ALA A 57 0.56 9.36 6.15
CA ALA A 57 0.49 9.24 7.60
C ALA A 57 1.29 8.03 8.11
N ARG A 58 1.21 6.90 7.41
CA ARG A 58 2.03 5.71 7.72
C ARG A 58 3.52 5.98 7.56
N SER A 59 3.92 6.64 6.48
CA SER A 59 5.32 6.98 6.20
C SER A 59 5.88 7.92 7.29
N LYS A 60 5.15 8.99 7.62
CA LYS A 60 5.53 9.96 8.67
C LYS A 60 5.73 9.31 10.04
N ARG A 61 4.90 8.34 10.41
CA ARG A 61 5.03 7.62 11.69
C ARG A 61 6.01 6.45 11.66
N ARG A 62 6.73 6.22 10.54
CA ARG A 62 7.58 5.04 10.32
C ARG A 62 6.85 3.72 10.59
N GLY A 63 5.58 3.65 10.17
CA GLY A 63 4.73 2.48 10.41
C GLY A 63 5.19 1.27 9.60
N LYS A 64 4.90 0.07 10.13
CA LYS A 64 5.25 -1.19 9.45
C LYS A 64 4.53 -1.35 8.09
N PRO A 65 5.19 -1.98 7.10
CA PRO A 65 4.56 -2.33 5.83
C PRO A 65 3.45 -3.37 6.03
N ASN A 66 2.46 -3.36 5.15
CA ASN A 66 1.54 -4.48 5.01
C ASN A 66 2.15 -5.45 4.00
N HIS A 67 2.34 -6.70 4.39
CA HIS A 67 2.82 -7.72 3.47
C HIS A 67 1.68 -8.45 2.79
N ILE A 68 1.96 -8.93 1.58
CA ILE A 68 1.06 -9.83 0.86
C ILE A 68 0.88 -11.12 1.68
N ALA A 69 -0.31 -11.72 1.60
CA ALA A 69 -0.59 -12.98 2.27
C ALA A 69 0.42 -14.07 1.83
N GLY A 70 0.94 -14.83 2.79
CA GLY A 70 1.96 -15.85 2.53
C GLY A 70 3.40 -15.35 2.52
N TRP A 71 3.65 -14.05 2.65
CA TRP A 71 5.00 -13.51 2.86
C TRP A 71 5.59 -13.95 4.20
N LYS A 72 6.82 -14.48 4.19
CA LYS A 72 7.51 -14.99 5.38
C LYS A 72 8.91 -14.43 5.59
N ALA A 73 9.40 -13.55 4.71
CA ALA A 73 10.78 -13.07 4.70
C ALA A 73 11.04 -11.87 5.63
N GLY A 74 10.20 -11.67 6.65
CA GLY A 74 10.31 -10.53 7.56
C GLY A 74 10.09 -9.20 6.86
N ASP A 75 10.77 -8.15 7.31
CA ASP A 75 10.60 -6.77 6.80
C ASP A 75 11.63 -6.40 5.70
N TYR A 76 12.47 -7.34 5.28
CA TYR A 76 13.57 -7.08 4.34
C TYR A 76 13.05 -6.52 3.01
N GLY A 77 13.59 -5.38 2.58
CA GLY A 77 13.16 -4.65 1.38
C GLY A 77 11.80 -3.95 1.48
N SER A 78 11.12 -4.06 2.63
CA SER A 78 9.78 -3.48 2.86
C SER A 78 9.80 -2.32 3.86
N ILE A 79 10.92 -2.11 4.55
CA ILE A 79 11.18 -0.95 5.41
C ILE A 79 12.21 -0.03 4.77
N LEU A 80 12.09 1.27 5.05
CA LEU A 80 13.11 2.24 4.72
C LEU A 80 14.22 2.17 5.78
N GLU A 81 15.41 1.75 5.37
CA GLU A 81 16.63 1.91 6.17
C GLU A 81 17.21 3.30 5.86
N GLU A 82 17.10 4.21 6.83
CA GLU A 82 17.63 5.57 6.65
C GLU A 82 19.14 5.57 6.87
N PRO A 83 19.95 5.90 5.86
CA PRO A 83 21.39 6.02 6.06
C PRO A 83 21.69 7.22 6.97
N ASP A 84 22.78 7.12 7.74
CA ASP A 84 23.13 8.09 8.79
C ASP A 84 23.12 9.56 8.35
N TYR A 85 23.43 9.84 7.08
CA TYR A 85 23.44 11.20 6.55
C TYR A 85 22.04 11.79 6.35
N MET A 86 20.97 10.99 6.33
CA MET A 86 19.60 11.49 6.21
C MET A 86 19.17 12.32 7.42
N LYS A 87 19.84 12.20 8.57
CA LYS A 87 19.64 13.11 9.72
C LYS A 87 20.05 14.56 9.40
N LEU A 88 20.92 14.75 8.41
CA LEU A 88 21.35 16.06 7.92
C LEU A 88 20.39 16.62 6.86
N ALA A 89 19.35 15.87 6.46
CA ALA A 89 18.39 16.31 5.46
C ALA A 89 17.41 17.31 6.07
N GLY A 90 17.33 18.50 5.47
CA GLY A 90 16.38 19.54 5.89
C GLY A 90 16.96 20.94 5.74
N PRO A 91 16.10 21.97 5.87
CA PRO A 91 16.57 23.35 5.87
C PRO A 91 17.37 23.63 7.14
N TRP A 92 18.39 24.45 7.01
CA TRP A 92 19.08 25.04 8.16
C TRP A 92 18.09 25.91 8.93
N LYS A 93 18.07 25.79 10.25
CA LYS A 93 17.20 26.60 11.12
C LYS A 93 18.08 27.40 12.05
N ASP A 94 17.93 28.73 12.02
CA ASP A 94 18.65 29.66 12.89
C ASP A 94 20.18 29.47 12.87
N GLY A 95 20.73 29.19 11.68
CA GLY A 95 22.16 28.99 11.48
C GLY A 95 22.71 27.64 11.97
N LYS A 96 21.84 26.72 12.42
CA LYS A 96 22.19 25.34 12.75
C LYS A 96 21.79 24.39 11.63
N ASP A 97 22.66 23.45 11.33
CA ASP A 97 22.36 22.37 10.40
C ASP A 97 21.37 21.37 11.03
N PRO A 98 20.69 20.55 10.22
CA PRO A 98 19.69 19.61 10.73
C PRO A 98 20.25 18.50 11.64
N GLY A 99 21.57 18.29 11.66
CA GLY A 99 22.25 17.25 12.43
C GLY A 99 22.52 17.55 13.90
N GLY A 100 22.44 18.83 14.30
CA GLY A 100 22.72 19.30 15.67
C GLY A 100 24.06 20.01 15.83
#